data_AF-A0A5N5WAN3-F1
#
_entry.id   AF-A0A5N5WAN3-F1
#
_cell.length_a   1.000
_cell.length_b   1.000
_cell.length_c   1.000
_cell.angle_alpha   90.00
_cell.angle_beta   90.00
_cell.angle_gamma   90.00
#
_symmetry.space_group_name_H-M   'P 1'
#
loop_
_entity.id
_entity.type
_entity.pdbx_description
1 polymer ?
#
loop_
_entity_poly.entity_id
_entity_poly.type
_entity_poly.pdbx_seq_one_letter_code
_entity_poly.pdbx_strand_id
1 'polypeptide(L)'
;MTQSPDQAEQSALPENLLALLTDHLGVRAHPENLSAGMTFESLGMDSLSLMELVVAAEEKFAVVLPEDALDLAPSSTLAEAARAFRNARAV
;
A
#
# COMPACT_ATOMS: atom_id res chain seq x y z
N MET A 1 -25.68 14.78 -6.96
CA MET A 1 -24.59 13.79 -7.03
C MET A 1 -23.31 14.52 -6.65
N THR A 2 -23.00 14.56 -5.36
CA THR A 2 -21.77 15.18 -4.83
C THR A 2 -21.31 14.25 -3.72
N GLN A 3 -20.62 13.18 -4.10
CA GLN A 3 -19.80 12.46 -3.14
C GLN A 3 -18.62 13.38 -2.83
N SER A 4 -18.64 13.97 -1.63
CA SER A 4 -17.51 14.67 -1.06
C SER A 4 -16.31 13.71 -1.01
N PRO A 5 -15.14 14.07 -1.56
CA PRO A 5 -13.96 13.18 -1.63
C PRO A 5 -13.34 12.87 -0.25
N ASP A 6 -13.80 13.52 0.82
CA ASP A 6 -13.13 13.56 2.12
C ASP A 6 -13.43 12.37 3.05
N GLN A 7 -14.52 11.61 2.82
CA GLN A 7 -14.88 10.47 3.68
C GLN A 7 -14.22 9.15 3.26
N ALA A 8 -13.69 9.06 2.03
CA ALA A 8 -12.91 7.92 1.59
C ALA A 8 -11.54 7.89 2.29
N GLU A 9 -10.89 9.05 2.44
CA GLU A 9 -9.53 9.24 2.97
C GLU A 9 -9.26 8.57 4.33
N GLN A 10 -10.27 8.42 5.18
CA GLN A 10 -10.10 7.93 6.57
C GLN A 10 -10.15 6.40 6.70
N SER A 11 -10.69 5.71 5.69
CA SER A 11 -10.66 4.23 5.60
C SER A 11 -9.93 3.74 4.35
N ALA A 12 -9.50 4.67 3.49
CA ALA A 12 -8.76 4.39 2.28
C ALA A 12 -7.29 4.11 2.59
N LEU A 13 -6.74 3.19 1.80
CA LEU A 13 -5.31 3.02 1.68
C LEU A 13 -4.74 4.31 1.07
N PRO A 14 -3.50 4.70 1.41
CA PRO A 14 -2.92 5.90 0.87
C PRO A 14 -2.67 5.72 -0.64
N GLU A 15 -2.84 6.79 -1.41
CA GLU A 15 -2.84 6.73 -2.89
C GLU A 15 -1.52 6.20 -3.46
N ASN A 16 -0.40 6.45 -2.79
CA ASN A 16 0.91 5.90 -3.14
C ASN A 16 0.96 4.37 -2.99
N LEU A 17 0.41 3.81 -1.91
CA LEU A 17 0.30 2.36 -1.71
C LEU A 17 -0.63 1.75 -2.76
N LEU A 18 -1.78 2.36 -3.02
CA LEU A 18 -2.69 1.93 -4.09
C LEU A 18 -1.99 1.92 -5.44
N ALA A 19 -1.31 3.01 -5.81
CA ALA A 19 -0.59 3.10 -7.07
C ALA A 19 0.47 2.00 -7.21
N LEU A 20 1.21 1.66 -6.14
CA LEU A 20 2.18 0.57 -6.15
C LEU A 20 1.53 -0.79 -6.25
N LEU A 21 0.44 -1.02 -5.51
CA LEU A 21 -0.32 -2.26 -5.56
C LEU A 21 -0.91 -2.48 -6.95
N THR A 22 -1.50 -1.45 -7.57
CA THR A 22 -2.05 -1.54 -8.93
C THR A 22 -0.95 -1.70 -9.98
N ASP A 23 0.23 -1.13 -9.77
CA ASP A 23 1.40 -1.30 -10.64
C ASP A 23 1.94 -2.74 -10.57
N HIS A 24 2.07 -3.28 -9.36
CA HIS A 24 2.66 -4.60 -9.10
C HIS A 24 1.67 -5.76 -9.33
N LEU A 25 0.41 -5.62 -8.90
CA LEU A 25 -0.67 -6.61 -9.10
C LEU A 25 -1.38 -6.44 -10.45
N GLY A 26 -1.12 -5.33 -11.15
CA GLY A 26 -1.77 -4.98 -12.41
C GLY A 26 -3.28 -4.79 -12.28
N VAL A 27 -3.99 -5.08 -13.39
CA VAL A 27 -5.44 -4.86 -13.58
C VAL A 27 -6.33 -5.69 -12.62
N ARG A 28 -5.77 -6.60 -11.80
CA ARG A 28 -6.55 -7.43 -10.87
C ARG A 28 -6.91 -6.70 -9.58
N ALA A 29 -6.12 -5.71 -9.20
CA ALA A 29 -6.31 -4.95 -7.96
C ALA A 29 -6.96 -3.60 -8.28
N HIS A 30 -8.27 -3.62 -8.56
CA HIS A 30 -9.02 -2.38 -8.61
C HIS A 30 -9.01 -1.73 -7.21
N PRO A 31 -8.82 -0.40 -7.12
CA PRO A 31 -8.75 0.32 -5.85
C PRO A 31 -10.00 0.10 -4.99
N GLU A 32 -11.16 -0.12 -5.63
CA GLU A 32 -12.44 -0.41 -4.98
C GLU A 32 -12.54 -1.81 -4.36
N ASN A 33 -11.70 -2.76 -4.79
CA ASN A 33 -11.66 -4.13 -4.26
C ASN A 33 -10.58 -4.31 -3.19
N LEU A 34 -9.65 -3.36 -3.06
CA LEU A 34 -8.63 -3.38 -2.02
C LEU A 34 -9.21 -2.85 -0.72
N SER A 35 -9.16 -3.68 0.32
CA SER A 35 -9.67 -3.31 1.64
C SER A 35 -8.58 -3.43 2.69
N ALA A 36 -8.58 -2.53 3.66
CA ALA A 36 -7.54 -2.45 4.69
C ALA A 36 -7.37 -3.77 5.48
N GLY A 37 -8.43 -4.59 5.60
CA GLY A 37 -8.40 -5.90 6.25
C GLY A 37 -7.85 -7.05 5.40
N MET A 38 -7.55 -6.84 4.11
CA MET A 38 -6.95 -7.88 3.26
C MET A 38 -5.48 -8.06 3.58
N THR A 39 -5.00 -9.31 3.53
CA THR A 39 -3.58 -9.65 3.65
C THR A 39 -2.89 -9.62 2.28
N PHE A 40 -1.59 -9.37 2.29
CA PHE A 40 -0.75 -9.43 1.09
C PHE A 40 -0.76 -10.82 0.42
N GLU A 41 -0.76 -11.88 1.23
CA GLU A 41 -0.93 -13.26 0.80
C GLU A 41 -2.21 -13.45 -0.03
N SER A 42 -3.33 -12.87 0.41
CA SER A 42 -4.62 -12.98 -0.29
C SER A 42 -4.60 -12.29 -1.65
N LEU A 43 -3.73 -11.29 -1.82
CA LEU A 43 -3.50 -10.60 -3.08
C LEU A 43 -2.50 -11.33 -3.98
N GLY A 44 -1.83 -12.37 -3.46
CA GLY A 44 -0.75 -13.07 -4.15
C GLY A 44 0.57 -12.31 -4.12
N MET A 45 0.80 -11.45 -3.12
CA MET A 45 2.11 -10.84 -2.87
C MET A 45 2.94 -11.74 -1.96
N ASP A 46 4.10 -12.14 -2.45
CA ASP A 46 5.12 -12.86 -1.69
C ASP A 46 6.05 -11.88 -0.95
N SER A 47 6.89 -12.41 -0.04
CA SER A 47 7.89 -11.61 0.68
C SER A 47 8.84 -10.84 -0.23
N LEU A 48 9.21 -11.42 -1.39
CA LEU A 48 10.02 -10.73 -2.40
C LEU A 48 9.28 -9.55 -3.02
N SER A 49 8.01 -9.76 -3.42
CA SER A 49 7.16 -8.71 -3.98
C SER A 49 6.96 -7.55 -2.99
N LEU A 50 6.90 -7.83 -1.69
CA LEU A 50 6.82 -6.79 -0.66
C LEU A 50 8.10 -5.96 -0.56
N MET A 51 9.27 -6.61 -0.60
CA MET A 51 10.55 -5.89 -0.67
C MET A 51 10.64 -5.03 -1.93
N GLU A 52 10.25 -5.56 -3.08
CA GLU A 52 10.24 -4.81 -4.34
C GLU A 52 9.26 -3.62 -4.27
N LEU A 53 8.09 -3.80 -3.66
CA LEU A 53 7.11 -2.74 -3.47
C LEU A 53 7.64 -1.61 -2.57
N VAL A 54 8.34 -1.95 -1.50
CA VAL A 54 8.99 -0.95 -0.62
C VAL A 54 10.07 -0.19 -1.37
N VAL A 55 10.98 -0.88 -2.06
CA VAL A 55 12.05 -0.23 -2.85
C VAL A 55 11.46 0.65 -3.96
N ALA A 56 10.46 0.14 -4.69
CA ALA A 56 9.77 0.89 -5.72
C ALA A 56 9.05 2.12 -5.14
N ALA A 57 8.51 2.05 -3.92
CA ALA A 57 7.92 3.20 -3.24
C ALA A 57 8.96 4.29 -2.98
N GLU A 58 10.10 3.92 -2.42
CA GLU A 58 11.16 4.87 -2.07
C GLU A 58 11.72 5.57 -3.31
N GLU A 59 11.98 4.81 -4.39
CA GLU A 59 12.45 5.38 -5.65
C GLU A 59 11.39 6.20 -6.38
N LYS A 60 10.14 5.74 -6.43
CA LYS A 60 9.06 6.38 -7.20
C LYS A 60 8.54 7.66 -6.54
N PHE A 61 8.46 7.68 -5.21
CA PHE A 61 7.91 8.81 -4.46
C PHE A 61 8.98 9.65 -3.75
N ALA A 62 10.26 9.30 -3.88
CA ALA A 62 11.36 9.94 -3.15
C ALA A 62 11.06 10.03 -1.64
N VAL A 63 10.58 8.93 -1.07
CA VAL A 63 10.28 8.78 0.35
C VAL A 63 11.20 7.74 0.98
N VAL A 64 11.36 7.79 2.29
CA VAL A 64 11.99 6.75 3.08
C VAL A 64 10.90 6.11 3.92
N LEU A 65 10.70 4.81 3.70
CA LEU A 65 9.75 4.03 4.50
C LEU A 65 10.41 3.64 5.83
N PRO A 66 9.67 3.65 6.95
CA PRO A 66 10.21 3.23 8.23
C PRO A 66 10.56 1.74 8.21
N GLU A 67 11.44 1.32 9.11
CA GLU A 67 11.84 -0.08 9.29
C GLU A 67 10.65 -1.02 9.58
N ASP A 68 9.59 -0.54 10.24
CA ASP A 68 8.32 -1.28 10.37
C ASP A 68 7.68 -1.64 9.01
N ALA A 69 7.90 -0.84 7.95
CA ALA A 69 7.44 -1.15 6.60
C ALA A 69 8.24 -2.31 5.98
N LEU A 70 9.52 -2.43 6.36
CA LEU A 70 10.40 -3.51 5.90
C LEU A 70 10.07 -4.84 6.59
N ASP A 71 9.39 -4.80 7.74
CA ASP A 71 8.88 -5.98 8.45
C ASP A 71 7.53 -6.49 7.90
N LEU A 72 7.02 -5.89 6.81
CA LEU A 72 5.78 -6.37 6.19
C LEU A 72 5.95 -7.81 5.70
N ALA A 73 5.11 -8.69 6.22
CA ALA A 73 5.02 -10.09 5.84
C ALA A 73 3.82 -10.31 4.89
N PRO A 74 3.78 -11.41 4.13
CA PRO A 74 2.58 -11.81 3.39
C PRO A 74 1.34 -11.95 4.29
N SER A 75 1.55 -12.27 5.57
CA SER A 75 0.50 -12.31 6.60
C SER A 75 -0.02 -10.94 7.02
N SER A 76 0.74 -9.86 6.78
CA SER A 76 0.39 -8.51 7.17
C SER A 76 -0.77 -7.99 6.32
N THR A 77 -1.54 -7.07 6.92
CA THR A 77 -2.70 -6.47 6.25
C THR A 77 -2.32 -5.21 5.49
N LEU A 78 -3.14 -4.85 4.50
CA LEU A 78 -3.01 -3.57 3.80
C LEU A 78 -3.13 -2.38 4.76
N ALA A 79 -3.87 -2.49 5.87
CA ALA A 79 -3.93 -1.47 6.92
C ALA A 79 -2.58 -1.19 7.56
N GLU A 80 -1.79 -2.24 7.82
CA GLU A 80 -0.46 -2.16 8.42
C GLU A 80 0.49 -1.43 7.47
N ALA A 81 0.48 -1.82 6.20
CA ALA A 81 1.27 -1.13 5.18
C ALA A 81 0.82 0.31 4.98
N ALA A 82 -0.48 0.58 4.92
CA ALA A 82 -1.02 1.93 4.84
C ALA A 82 -0.52 2.82 5.99
N ARG A 83 -0.41 2.26 7.21
CA ARG A 83 0.17 2.96 8.35
C ARG A 83 1.65 3.26 8.14
N ALA A 84 2.42 2.30 7.62
CA ALA A 84 3.83 2.48 7.32
C ALA A 84 4.05 3.58 6.26
N PHE A 85 3.27 3.57 5.19
CA PHE A 85 3.30 4.57 4.12
C PHE A 85 2.87 5.97 4.58
N ARG A 86 1.92 6.09 5.51
CA ARG A 86 1.55 7.38 6.12
C ARG A 86 2.66 7.96 7.00
N ASN A 87 3.49 7.09 7.58
CA ASN A 87 4.66 7.48 8.37
C ASN A 87 5.93 7.66 7.52
N ALA A 88 5.85 7.43 6.20
CA ALA A 88 6.97 7.62 5.30
C ALA A 88 7.41 9.09 5.32
N ARG A 89 8.72 9.30 5.31
CA ARG A 89 9.30 10.65 5.31
C ARG A 89 9.80 10.97 3.93
N ALA A 90 9.40 12.12 3.37
CA ALA A 90 10.02 12.61 2.14
C ALA A 90 11.52 12.83 2.35
N VAL A 91 12.32 12.45 1.35
CA VAL A 91 13.78 12.60 1.34
C VAL A 91 14.21 13.85 0.57
#